data_AF-A0A2E0FDF9-F1
#
_entry.id   AF-A0A2E0FDF9-F1
#
_cell.length_a   1.000
_cell.length_b   1.000
_cell.length_c   1.000
_cell.angle_alpha   90.00
_cell.angle_beta   90.00
_cell.angle_gamma   90.00
#
_symmetry.space_group_name_H-M   'P 1'
#
loop_
_entity.id
_entity.type
_entity.pdbx_description
1 polymer ?
#
loop_
_entity_poly.entity_id
_entity_poly.type
_entity_poly.pdbx_seq_one_letter_code
_entity_poly.pdbx_strand_id
1 'polypeptide(L)'
;MDVPHEIRVDMRLLESAIELVGPEGEDNNRLVYHFLSILHDMGLNWRKAYQVVLFSGDAEPEFDDELAEWLDRKACNLPVEPWEHPTNDNEEE
;
A
#
# COMPACT_ATOMS: atom_id res chain seq x y z
N MET A 1 27.03 2.99 5.03
CA MET A 1 25.70 2.36 5.04
C MET A 1 25.13 2.57 3.67
N ASP A 2 24.80 1.50 2.96
CA ASP A 2 24.03 1.60 1.72
C ASP A 2 22.64 2.10 2.12
N VAL A 3 22.17 3.20 1.53
CA VAL A 3 20.82 3.70 1.80
C VAL A 3 19.87 2.73 1.09
N PRO A 4 18.88 2.13 1.78
CA PRO A 4 17.90 1.29 1.11
C PRO A 4 17.26 2.06 -0.04
N HIS A 5 17.25 1.48 -1.24
CA HIS A 5 16.54 2.04 -2.39
C HIS A 5 15.05 1.69 -2.27
N GLU A 6 14.38 2.33 -1.32
CA GLU A 6 12.97 2.08 -1.00
C GLU A 6 12.06 3.27 -1.32
N ILE A 7 10.82 2.95 -1.67
CA ILE A 7 9.72 3.91 -1.78
C ILE A 7 8.70 3.53 -0.72
N ARG A 8 8.48 4.41 0.25
CA ARG A 8 7.49 4.21 1.31
C ARG A 8 6.19 4.88 0.93
N VAL A 9 5.10 4.13 0.98
CA VAL A 9 3.78 4.64 0.60
C VAL A 9 2.76 4.26 1.66
N ASP A 10 2.01 5.25 2.13
CA ASP A 10 0.86 5.01 3.01
C ASP A 10 -0.20 4.23 2.23
N MET A 11 -0.55 3.05 2.73
CA MET A 11 -1.44 2.12 2.05
C MET A 11 -2.83 2.71 1.87
N ARG A 12 -3.36 3.40 2.89
CA ARG A 12 -4.69 4.01 2.87
C ARG A 12 -4.77 5.11 1.82
N LEU A 13 -3.76 5.99 1.76
CA LEU A 13 -3.71 7.06 0.77
C LEU A 13 -3.55 6.52 -0.65
N LEU A 14 -2.76 5.45 -0.84
CA LEU A 14 -2.60 4.81 -2.14
C LEU A 14 -3.91 4.18 -2.62
N GLU A 15 -4.59 3.44 -1.76
CA GLU A 15 -5.88 2.82 -2.08
C GLU A 15 -6.95 3.88 -2.39
N SER A 16 -7.03 4.93 -1.58
CA SER A 16 -7.95 6.07 -1.81
C SER A 16 -7.65 6.77 -3.14
N ALA A 17 -6.36 6.94 -3.49
CA ALA A 17 -5.97 7.53 -4.75
C ALA A 17 -6.33 6.63 -5.94
N ILE A 18 -6.12 5.31 -5.82
CA ILE A 18 -6.51 4.33 -6.84
C ILE A 18 -8.02 4.35 -7.09
N GLU A 19 -8.83 4.45 -6.03
CA GLU A 19 -10.28 4.58 -6.13
C GLU A 19 -10.68 5.88 -6.85
N LEU A 20 -10.08 7.01 -6.46
CA LEU A 20 -10.36 8.33 -7.05
C LEU A 20 -10.08 8.38 -8.56
N VAL A 21 -8.97 7.80 -9.01
CA VAL A 21 -8.58 7.84 -10.44
C VAL A 21 -9.02 6.60 -11.23
N GLY A 22 -9.70 5.67 -10.58
CA GLY A 22 -10.09 4.38 -11.14
C GLY A 22 -11.18 4.47 -12.21
N PRO A 23 -11.54 3.33 -12.83
CA PRO A 23 -12.54 3.24 -13.89
C PRO A 23 -13.89 3.89 -13.57
N GLU A 24 -14.27 3.88 -12.28
CA GLU A 24 -15.53 4.43 -11.77
C GLU A 24 -15.30 5.68 -10.89
N GLY A 25 -14.05 6.14 -10.77
CA GLY A 25 -13.66 7.26 -9.91
C GLY A 25 -13.99 8.63 -10.49
N GLU A 26 -14.05 9.64 -9.61
CA GLU A 26 -14.39 11.03 -9.94
C GLU A 26 -13.37 11.67 -10.89
N ASP A 27 -12.08 11.37 -10.72
CA ASP A 27 -10.98 11.92 -11.53
C ASP A 27 -10.33 10.81 -12.38
N ASN A 28 -11.17 10.09 -13.13
CA ASN A 28 -10.74 8.95 -13.94
C ASN A 28 -9.53 9.32 -14.83
N ASN A 29 -8.39 8.70 -14.53
CA ASN A 29 -7.18 8.86 -15.32
C ASN A 29 -6.49 7.51 -15.46
N ARG A 30 -6.67 6.90 -16.63
CA ARG A 30 -6.14 5.57 -16.92
C ARG A 30 -4.63 5.43 -16.70
N LEU A 31 -3.84 6.46 -17.03
CA LEU A 31 -2.39 6.40 -16.86
C LEU A 31 -2.02 6.38 -15.37
N VAL A 32 -2.62 7.30 -14.60
CA VAL A 32 -2.36 7.43 -13.16
C VAL A 32 -2.86 6.19 -12.43
N TYR A 33 -4.07 5.71 -12.75
CA TYR A 33 -4.61 4.47 -12.21
C TYR A 33 -3.65 3.30 -12.36
N HIS A 34 -3.21 3.01 -13.59
CA HIS A 34 -2.30 1.88 -13.83
C HIS A 34 -0.94 2.07 -13.16
N PHE A 35 -0.42 3.31 -13.10
CA PHE A 35 0.83 3.59 -12.41
C PHE A 35 0.71 3.31 -10.90
N LEU A 36 -0.36 3.78 -10.26
CA LEU A 36 -0.61 3.54 -8.84
C LEU A 36 -0.87 2.06 -8.55
N SER A 37 -1.61 1.35 -9.41
CA SER A 37 -1.79 -0.11 -9.28
C SER A 37 -0.48 -0.88 -9.33
N ILE A 38 0.47 -0.47 -10.19
CA ILE A 38 1.80 -1.10 -10.24
C ILE A 38 2.54 -0.91 -8.92
N LEU A 39 2.49 0.30 -8.34
CA LEU A 39 3.13 0.57 -7.04
C LEU A 39 2.49 -0.26 -5.92
N HIS A 40 1.16 -0.34 -5.91
CA HIS A 40 0.41 -1.17 -4.97
C HIS A 40 0.82 -2.64 -5.08
N ASP A 41 0.82 -3.20 -6.30
CA ASP A 41 1.20 -4.59 -6.55
C ASP A 41 2.66 -4.86 -6.16
N MET A 42 3.57 -3.92 -6.42
CA MET A 42 4.96 -4.02 -5.97
C MET A 42 5.05 -4.03 -4.44
N GLY A 43 4.26 -3.20 -3.77
CA GLY A 43 4.19 -3.11 -2.32
C GLY A 43 3.65 -4.37 -1.64
N LEU A 44 2.64 -4.99 -2.24
CA LEU A 44 2.15 -6.31 -1.81
C LEU A 44 3.26 -7.39 -1.88
N ASN A 45 4.18 -7.24 -2.83
CA ASN A 45 5.30 -8.17 -3.08
C ASN A 45 6.60 -7.75 -2.36
N TRP A 46 6.50 -7.27 -1.11
CA TRP A 46 7.59 -6.72 -0.28
C TRP A 46 8.91 -7.52 -0.19
N ARG A 47 8.93 -8.77 -0.67
CA ARG A 47 10.04 -9.75 -0.62
C ARG A 47 11.21 -9.49 -1.60
N LYS A 48 11.34 -8.34 -2.28
CA LYS A 48 12.39 -8.10 -3.30
C LYS A 48 13.25 -6.85 -3.06
N ALA A 49 14.50 -6.90 -3.54
CA ALA A 49 15.61 -5.95 -3.32
C ALA A 49 15.41 -4.49 -3.78
N TYR A 50 14.24 -4.13 -4.33
CA TYR A 50 13.81 -2.75 -4.57
C TYR A 50 12.44 -2.62 -3.91
N GLN A 51 12.39 -2.08 -2.69
CA GLN A 51 11.25 -2.26 -1.80
C GLN A 51 10.28 -1.08 -1.93
N VAL A 52 9.12 -1.32 -2.53
CA VAL A 52 7.94 -0.51 -2.20
C VAL A 52 7.43 -1.06 -0.88
N VAL A 53 7.37 -0.23 0.15
CA VAL A 53 6.89 -0.63 1.47
C VAL A 53 5.54 0.04 1.69
N LEU A 54 4.50 -0.79 1.83
CA LEU A 54 3.17 -0.34 2.24
C LEU A 54 3.11 -0.36 3.76
N PHE A 55 2.80 0.77 4.35
CA PHE A 55 2.59 0.91 5.78
C PHE A 55 1.18 1.42 6.07
N SER A 56 0.69 1.18 7.28
CA SER A 56 -0.66 1.56 7.71
C SER A 56 -0.61 2.11 9.14
N GLY A 57 -0.66 3.44 9.28
CA GLY A 57 -0.37 4.10 10.55
C GLY A 57 1.03 3.76 11.03
N ASP A 58 1.15 3.21 12.24
CA ASP A 58 2.42 2.76 12.83
C ASP A 58 2.78 1.30 12.46
N ALA A 59 1.90 0.59 11.74
CA ALA A 59 2.12 -0.78 11.33
C ALA A 59 2.98 -0.85 10.05
N GLU A 60 4.06 -1.61 10.12
CA GLU A 60 4.98 -1.86 9.02
C GLU A 60 5.29 -3.36 8.89
N PRO A 61 5.35 -3.92 7.68
CA PRO A 61 5.51 -5.35 7.47
C PRO A 61 6.85 -5.92 7.97
N GLU A 62 7.85 -5.07 8.25
CA GLU A 62 9.10 -5.51 8.88
C GLU A 62 8.93 -5.79 10.38
N PHE A 63 7.97 -5.14 11.04
CA PHE A 63 7.78 -5.17 12.50
C PHE A 63 6.41 -5.72 12.93
N ASP A 64 5.48 -5.86 12.00
CA ASP A 64 4.12 -6.36 12.19
C ASP A 64 3.88 -7.61 11.32
N ASP A 65 3.92 -8.78 11.97
CA ASP A 65 3.71 -10.07 11.33
C ASP A 65 2.29 -10.22 10.76
N GLU A 66 1.28 -9.57 11.36
CA GLU A 66 -0.11 -9.63 10.92
C GLU A 66 -0.28 -8.87 9.61
N LEU A 67 0.30 -7.67 9.51
CA LEU A 67 0.34 -6.90 8.27
C LEU A 67 1.14 -7.63 7.18
N ALA A 68 2.28 -8.22 7.54
CA ALA A 68 3.11 -8.98 6.59
C ALA A 68 2.36 -10.22 6.02
N GLU A 69 1.64 -10.97 6.87
CA GLU A 69 0.81 -12.09 6.43
C GLU A 69 -0.35 -11.61 5.55
N TRP A 70 -1.02 -10.53 5.94
CA TRP A 70 -2.12 -9.95 5.18
C TRP A 70 -1.68 -9.56 3.77
N LEU A 71 -0.54 -8.85 3.63
CA LEU A 71 0.04 -8.46 2.35
C LEU A 71 0.37 -9.67 1.47
N ASP A 72 0.97 -10.73 2.04
CA ASP A 72 1.34 -11.95 1.30
C ASP A 72 0.10 -12.68 0.76
N ARG A 73 -0.95 -12.78 1.60
CA ARG A 73 -2.23 -13.38 1.19
C ARG A 73 -2.91 -12.54 0.11
N LYS A 74 -2.92 -11.22 0.26
CA LYS A 74 -3.47 -10.29 -0.74
C LYS A 74 -2.72 -10.39 -2.07
N ALA A 75 -1.38 -10.44 -2.03
CA ALA A 75 -0.52 -10.63 -3.22
C ALA A 75 -0.81 -11.95 -3.94
N CYS A 76 -1.09 -13.01 -3.18
CA CYS A 76 -1.46 -14.33 -3.71
C CYS A 76 -2.93 -14.42 -4.15
N ASN A 77 -3.68 -13.31 -4.09
CA ASN A 77 -5.11 -13.25 -4.38
C ASN A 77 -5.93 -14.28 -3.55
N LEU A 78 -5.48 -14.54 -2.32
CA LEU A 78 -6.16 -15.39 -1.35
C LEU A 78 -7.19 -14.58 -0.55
N PRO A 79 -8.25 -15.21 -0.01
CA PRO A 79 -9.22 -14.53 0.81
C PRO A 79 -8.58 -13.89 2.05
N VAL A 80 -8.83 -12.59 2.23
CA VAL A 80 -8.48 -11.79 3.41
C VAL A 80 -9.61 -10.81 3.68
N GLU A 81 -9.87 -10.52 4.95
CA GLU A 81 -10.75 -9.42 5.32
C GLU A 81 -10.11 -8.07 4.94
N PRO A 82 -10.90 -7.02 4.66
CA PRO A 82 -10.37 -5.67 4.49
C PRO A 82 -9.50 -5.26 5.69
N TRP A 83 -8.34 -4.66 5.42
CA TRP A 83 -7.48 -4.17 6.50
C TRP A 83 -8.14 -2.96 7.16
N GLU A 84 -8.31 -3.00 8.48
CA GLU A 84 -8.74 -1.82 9.22
C GLU A 84 -7.55 -0.88 9.39
N HIS A 85 -7.50 0.17 8.55
CA HIS A 85 -6.46 1.18 8.66
C HIS A 85 -6.65 1.95 9.97
N PRO A 86 -5.68 1.93 10.90
CA PRO A 86 -5.73 2.78 12.07
C PRO A 86 -5.81 4.24 11.59
N THR A 87 -6.80 4.98 12.09
CA THR A 87 -6.88 6.42 11.88
C THR A 87 -5.74 7.05 12.67
N ASN A 88 -4.62 7.32 11.99
CA ASN A 88 -3.71 8.34 12.47
C ASN A 88 -4.41 9.69 12.25
N ASP A 89 -5.30 10.06 13.18
CA ASP A 89 -5.76 11.43 13.38
C ASP A 89 -4.58 12.24 13.92
N ASN A 90 -3.51 12.35 13.12
CA ASN A 90 -2.61 13.49 13.21
C ASN A 90 -3.26 14.59 12.37
N GLU A 91 -4.41 15.10 12.82
CA GLU A 91 -4.70 16.51 12.63
C GLU A 91 -3.59 17.25 13.40
N GLU A 92 -2.59 17.72 12.66
CA GLU A 92 -1.60 18.67 13.17
C GLU A 92 -2.36 19.86 13.81
N GLU A 93 -2.25 20.03 15.13
CA GLU A 93 -2.48 21.34 15.79
C GLU A 93 -1.37 22.33 15.42
#